data_AF-A0A9Q3FHK6-F1
#
_entry.id   AF-A0A9Q3FHK6-F1
#
_cell.length_a   1.000
_cell.length_b   1.000
_cell.length_c   1.000
_cell.angle_alpha   90.00
_cell.angle_beta   90.00
_cell.angle_gamma   90.00
#
_symmetry.space_group_name_H-M   'P 1'
#
loop_
_entity.id
_entity.type
_entity.pdbx_description
1 polymer ?
#
loop_
_entity_poly.entity_id
_entity_poly.type
_entity_poly.pdbx_seq_one_letter_code
_entity_poly.pdbx_strand_id
1 'polypeptide(L)'
;MQRVDEEIIKSEQNSGKTSSRRERIIPHEALKSVGTRVPKGLPIDFYDPSWFNSGSAGQKTIPANSFNVSFLPNASQSLRGAQHPDERLGDRKFTNKYWDQLIEPYDISHKIPNEEELDETDEETYDDSEVGLSEDESNEEEDVQELAQSNQICDEDALMAEAPEADHFNTGSSHLAFENKCSGW
;
A
#
# COMPACT_ATOMS: atom_id res chain seq x y z
N MET A 1 31.60 3.93 -1.00
CA MET A 1 30.90 3.18 0.06
C MET A 1 31.74 2.11 0.76
N GLN A 2 32.99 1.84 0.36
CA GLN A 2 33.79 0.73 0.95
C GLN A 2 34.25 0.98 2.40
N ARG A 3 34.40 2.25 2.83
CA ARG A 3 34.93 2.58 4.15
C ARG A 3 34.07 2.08 5.31
N VAL A 4 32.75 2.19 5.18
CA VAL A 4 31.81 1.81 6.25
C VAL A 4 31.79 0.29 6.43
N ASP A 5 31.75 -0.47 5.34
CA ASP A 5 31.81 -1.93 5.42
C ASP A 5 33.14 -2.42 6.01
N GLU A 6 34.26 -1.79 5.65
CA GLU A 6 35.57 -2.10 6.23
C GLU A 6 35.67 -1.78 7.72
N GLU A 7 35.09 -0.66 8.17
CA GLU A 7 35.06 -0.28 9.59
C GLU A 7 34.13 -1.18 10.41
N ILE A 8 32.98 -1.56 9.85
CA ILE A 8 32.07 -2.53 10.46
C ILE A 8 32.77 -3.88 10.62
N ILE A 9 33.43 -4.41 9.57
CA ILE A 9 34.19 -5.67 9.65
C ILE A 9 35.27 -5.61 10.74
N LYS A 10 36.01 -4.49 10.83
CA LYS A 10 37.04 -4.29 11.86
C LYS A 10 36.45 -4.26 13.27
N SER A 11 35.33 -3.58 13.47
CA SER A 11 34.65 -3.53 14.77
C SER A 11 34.10 -4.90 15.19
N GLU A 12 33.57 -5.68 14.25
CA GLU A 12 33.06 -7.03 14.50
C GLU A 12 34.17 -7.98 14.96
N GLN A 13 35.34 -7.94 14.29
CA GLN A 13 36.54 -8.70 14.68
C GLN A 13 37.01 -8.37 16.10
N ASN A 14 36.89 -7.11 16.52
CA ASN A 14 37.31 -6.65 17.84
C ASN A 14 36.31 -6.99 18.96
N SER A 15 35.03 -7.19 18.64
CA SER A 15 33.97 -7.33 19.65
C SER A 15 33.88 -8.73 20.30
N GLY A 16 34.55 -9.74 19.73
CA GLY A 16 34.51 -11.13 20.20
C GLY A 16 33.13 -11.81 20.10
N LYS A 17 32.11 -11.10 19.61
CA LYS A 17 30.75 -11.58 19.40
C LYS A 17 30.58 -11.94 17.93
N THR A 18 30.10 -13.15 17.65
CA THR A 18 29.69 -13.51 16.28
C THR A 18 28.43 -12.72 15.96
N SER A 19 28.55 -11.67 15.15
CA SER A 19 27.37 -10.97 14.63
C SER A 19 26.59 -11.95 13.76
N SER A 20 25.30 -12.15 14.06
CA SER A 20 24.39 -12.86 13.17
C SER A 20 24.04 -11.93 12.00
N ARG A 21 25.05 -11.63 11.17
CA ARG A 21 24.89 -10.74 10.03
C ARG A 21 24.31 -11.57 8.88
N ARG A 22 23.11 -11.18 8.45
CA ARG A 22 22.56 -11.67 7.18
C ARG A 22 23.14 -10.82 6.06
N GLU A 23 23.85 -11.46 5.14
CA GLU A 23 24.23 -10.81 3.88
C GLU A 23 22.95 -10.49 3.09
N ARG A 24 22.78 -9.22 2.71
CA ARG A 24 21.67 -8.80 1.85
C ARG A 24 22.08 -9.11 0.41
N ILE A 25 21.66 -10.28 -0.07
CA ILE A 25 21.89 -10.69 -1.46
C ILE A 25 20.83 -10.01 -2.33
N ILE A 26 21.27 -9.13 -3.24
CA ILE A 26 20.39 -8.60 -4.28
C ILE A 26 20.24 -9.70 -5.34
N PRO A 27 19.01 -10.12 -5.69
CA PRO A 27 18.79 -11.06 -6.77
C PRO A 27 19.44 -10.54 -8.06
N HIS A 28 20.22 -11.38 -8.72
CA HIS A 28 20.84 -11.02 -10.00
C HIS A 28 19.78 -10.78 -11.09
N GLU A 29 18.67 -11.51 -11.03
CA GLU A 29 17.52 -11.34 -11.90
C GLU A 29 16.32 -10.81 -11.11
N ALA A 30 15.55 -9.92 -11.73
CA ALA A 30 14.34 -9.38 -11.13
C ALA A 30 13.32 -10.51 -10.88
N LEU A 31 12.98 -10.73 -9.61
CA LEU A 31 11.97 -11.71 -9.23
C LEU A 31 10.58 -11.13 -9.45
N LYS A 32 9.72 -11.90 -10.11
CA LYS A 32 8.30 -11.54 -10.24
C LYS A 32 7.64 -11.63 -8.87
N SER A 33 6.89 -10.60 -8.50
CA SER A 33 6.07 -10.62 -7.28
C SER A 33 5.03 -11.74 -7.36
N VAL A 34 4.79 -12.43 -6.24
CA VAL A 34 3.70 -13.42 -6.09
C VAL A 34 2.34 -12.72 -5.94
N GLY A 35 2.35 -11.45 -5.51
CA GLY A 35 1.13 -10.66 -5.34
C GLY A 35 0.50 -10.29 -6.67
N THR A 36 -0.75 -10.68 -6.87
CA THR A 36 -1.58 -10.30 -8.04
C THR A 36 -2.30 -8.97 -7.85
N ARG A 37 -2.34 -8.46 -6.61
CA ARG A 37 -3.03 -7.23 -6.27
C ARG A 37 -2.16 -6.02 -6.62
N VAL A 38 -2.77 -5.12 -7.36
CA VAL A 38 -2.18 -3.85 -7.75
C VAL A 38 -2.08 -2.94 -6.52
N PRO A 39 -0.95 -2.23 -6.32
CA PRO A 39 -0.82 -1.25 -5.24
C PRO A 39 -1.86 -0.13 -5.42
N LYS A 40 -2.41 0.37 -4.31
CA LYS A 40 -3.43 1.42 -4.32
C LYS A 40 -2.89 2.73 -3.74
N GLY A 41 -3.41 3.85 -4.20
CA GLY A 41 -3.07 5.20 -3.73
C GLY A 41 -1.73 5.73 -4.23
N LEU A 42 -1.03 4.99 -5.10
CA LEU A 42 0.23 5.49 -5.66
C LEU A 42 -0.02 6.51 -6.78
N PRO A 43 0.89 7.47 -6.98
CA PRO A 43 0.91 8.34 -8.15
C PRO A 43 0.85 7.56 -9.47
N ILE A 44 0.31 8.20 -10.51
CA ILE A 44 -0.01 7.51 -11.77
C ILE A 44 1.21 6.93 -12.49
N ASP A 45 2.36 7.56 -12.32
CA ASP A 45 3.63 7.18 -12.93
C ASP A 45 4.29 5.93 -12.32
N PHE A 46 3.71 5.36 -11.25
CA PHE A 46 4.07 4.03 -10.76
C PHE A 46 3.46 2.89 -11.58
N TYR A 47 2.44 3.20 -12.39
CA TYR A 47 1.73 2.19 -13.17
C TYR A 47 2.22 2.18 -14.61
N ASP A 48 2.30 0.99 -15.20
CA ASP A 48 2.59 0.87 -16.63
C ASP A 48 1.42 1.45 -17.46
N PRO A 49 1.67 2.34 -18.44
CA PRO A 49 0.61 2.94 -19.25
C PRO A 49 -0.22 1.91 -20.03
N SER A 50 0.39 0.84 -20.54
CA SER A 50 -0.33 -0.20 -21.27
C SER A 50 -1.27 -0.98 -20.35
N TRP A 51 -0.81 -1.28 -19.13
CA TRP A 51 -1.64 -1.90 -18.10
C TRP A 51 -2.80 -0.98 -17.70
N PHE A 52 -2.51 0.29 -17.40
CA PHE A 52 -3.52 1.26 -16.99
C PHE A 52 -4.59 1.47 -18.07
N ASN A 53 -4.16 1.64 -19.32
CA ASN A 53 -5.08 1.92 -20.44
C ASN A 53 -5.96 0.72 -20.80
N SER A 54 -5.46 -0.50 -20.60
CA SER A 54 -6.23 -1.74 -20.82
C SER A 54 -7.30 -2.00 -19.76
N GLY A 55 -7.20 -1.35 -18.59
CA GLY A 55 -8.14 -1.53 -17.49
C GLY A 55 -9.52 -0.92 -17.79
N SER A 56 -10.56 -1.50 -17.20
CA SER A 56 -11.89 -0.87 -17.16
C SER A 56 -11.86 0.40 -16.30
N ALA A 57 -12.82 1.32 -16.49
CA ALA A 57 -12.86 2.58 -15.72
C ALA A 57 -12.79 2.35 -14.20
N GLY A 58 -13.49 1.34 -13.66
CA GLY A 58 -13.42 0.99 -12.23
C GLY A 58 -12.05 0.46 -11.79
N GLN A 59 -11.32 -0.22 -12.67
CA GLN A 59 -9.95 -0.67 -12.38
C GLN A 59 -8.93 0.47 -12.48
N LYS A 60 -9.24 1.56 -13.20
CA LYS A 60 -8.39 2.75 -13.29
C LYS A 60 -8.56 3.68 -12.08
N THR A 61 -9.79 3.85 -11.60
CA THR A 61 -10.10 4.79 -10.51
C THR A 61 -9.70 4.29 -9.12
N ILE A 62 -9.83 3.00 -8.85
CA ILE A 62 -9.61 2.43 -7.50
C ILE A 62 -8.13 2.41 -7.07
N PRO A 63 -7.16 2.02 -7.93
CA PRO A 63 -5.78 1.89 -7.50
C PRO A 63 -4.97 3.17 -7.67
N ALA A 64 -5.16 3.95 -8.73
CA ALA A 64 -4.21 5.03 -9.06
C ALA A 64 -4.70 6.41 -8.59
N ASN A 65 -3.79 7.15 -7.95
CA ASN A 65 -3.92 8.59 -7.80
C ASN A 65 -3.51 9.26 -9.13
N SER A 66 -4.50 9.61 -9.95
CA SER A 66 -4.29 10.20 -11.28
C SER A 66 -3.95 11.69 -11.25
N PHE A 67 -4.05 12.33 -10.10
CA PHE A 67 -3.83 13.76 -9.96
C PHE A 67 -2.39 14.10 -9.56
N ASN A 68 -1.61 13.12 -9.09
CA ASN A 68 -0.23 13.30 -8.65
C ASN A 68 0.76 12.51 -9.49
N VAL A 69 1.98 13.04 -9.60
CA VAL A 69 3.15 12.39 -10.19
C VAL A 69 4.34 12.52 -9.23
N SER A 70 5.26 11.58 -9.28
CA SER A 70 6.37 11.45 -8.32
C SER A 70 7.75 11.38 -8.97
N PHE A 71 7.82 10.87 -10.20
CA PHE A 71 9.05 10.72 -10.97
C PHE A 71 9.25 11.89 -11.90
N LEU A 72 10.51 12.15 -12.23
CA LEU A 72 10.87 13.02 -13.32
C LEU A 72 10.48 12.34 -14.64
N PRO A 73 10.30 13.10 -15.74
CA PRO A 73 10.07 12.54 -17.08
C PRO A 73 11.09 11.47 -17.48
N ASN A 74 12.30 11.55 -16.92
CA ASN A 74 13.26 10.46 -16.94
C ASN A 74 13.39 9.83 -15.54
N ALA A 75 12.64 8.75 -15.31
CA ALA A 75 12.61 8.04 -14.02
C ALA A 75 13.99 7.57 -13.52
N SER A 76 14.95 7.34 -14.42
CA SER A 76 16.32 6.96 -14.03
C SER A 76 17.10 8.07 -13.32
N GLN A 77 16.61 9.31 -13.37
CA GLN A 77 17.16 10.44 -12.63
C GLN A 77 16.57 10.51 -11.22
N SER A 78 15.30 10.12 -11.05
CA SER A 78 14.59 10.13 -9.75
C SER A 78 15.06 9.09 -8.76
N LEU A 79 15.59 7.97 -9.24
CA LEU A 79 16.06 6.87 -8.38
C LEU A 79 17.57 6.95 -8.11
N ARG A 80 18.20 8.11 -8.30
CA ARG A 80 19.63 8.31 -8.04
C ARG A 80 19.85 8.75 -6.61
N GLY A 81 21.03 8.43 -6.06
CA GLY A 81 21.43 8.90 -4.73
C GLY A 81 21.68 10.41 -4.65
N ALA A 82 21.86 11.09 -5.79
CA ALA A 82 21.93 12.54 -5.86
C ALA A 82 20.57 13.10 -6.29
N GLN A 83 19.92 13.85 -5.41
CA GLN A 83 18.61 14.43 -5.66
C GLN A 83 18.66 15.45 -6.79
N HIS A 84 17.67 15.40 -7.68
CA HIS A 84 17.47 16.44 -8.66
C HIS A 84 16.98 17.73 -7.97
N PRO A 85 17.37 18.95 -8.41
CA PRO A 85 16.92 20.18 -7.78
C PRO A 85 15.38 20.29 -7.70
N ASP A 86 14.68 19.74 -8.68
CA ASP A 86 13.22 19.76 -8.71
C ASP A 86 12.56 18.77 -7.76
N GLU A 87 13.26 17.73 -7.29
CA GLU A 87 12.74 16.82 -6.25
C GLU A 87 12.66 17.48 -4.87
N ARG A 88 13.28 18.66 -4.72
CA ARG A 88 13.15 19.50 -3.52
C ARG A 88 11.91 20.40 -3.58
N LEU A 89 11.18 20.41 -4.69
CA LEU A 89 9.89 21.08 -4.77
C LEU A 89 8.87 20.27 -3.97
N GLY A 90 7.93 20.94 -3.31
CA GLY A 90 6.79 20.25 -2.70
C GLY A 90 5.94 19.57 -3.77
N ASP A 91 5.24 18.50 -3.38
CA ASP A 91 4.50 17.59 -4.27
C ASP A 91 3.58 18.31 -5.26
N ARG A 92 2.85 19.35 -4.81
CA ARG A 92 1.97 20.15 -5.69
C ARG A 92 2.75 20.89 -6.78
N LYS A 93 3.87 21.51 -6.43
CA LYS A 93 4.72 22.24 -7.38
C LYS A 93 5.41 21.28 -8.35
N PHE A 94 5.85 20.14 -7.85
CA PHE A 94 6.43 19.08 -8.66
C PHE A 94 5.41 18.53 -9.65
N THR A 95 4.23 18.18 -9.15
CA THR A 95 3.12 17.66 -9.95
C THR A 95 2.74 18.64 -11.04
N ASN A 96 2.43 19.90 -10.70
CA ASN A 96 2.06 20.91 -11.70
C ASN A 96 3.13 21.15 -12.78
N LYS A 97 4.41 20.90 -12.47
CA LYS A 97 5.51 21.08 -13.43
C LYS A 97 5.59 19.93 -14.44
N TYR A 98 5.31 18.70 -14.02
CA TYR A 98 5.57 17.50 -14.84
C TYR A 98 4.32 16.72 -15.24
N TRP A 99 3.16 17.06 -14.67
CA TRP A 99 1.91 16.32 -14.89
C TRP A 99 1.56 16.23 -16.37
N ASP A 100 1.47 17.36 -17.10
CA ASP A 100 1.13 17.37 -18.54
C ASP A 100 2.01 16.44 -19.38
N GLN A 101 3.32 16.38 -19.07
CA GLN A 101 4.27 15.55 -19.81
C GLN A 101 4.14 14.06 -19.45
N LEU A 102 3.94 13.75 -18.18
CA LEU A 102 3.87 12.37 -17.69
C LEU A 102 2.49 11.73 -17.95
N ILE A 103 1.46 12.55 -18.15
CA ILE A 103 0.10 12.09 -18.33
C ILE A 103 -0.23 11.71 -19.78
N GLU A 104 0.51 12.23 -20.75
CA GLU A 104 0.34 11.97 -22.20
C GLU A 104 0.12 10.49 -22.57
N PRO A 105 0.86 9.50 -22.00
CA PRO A 105 0.65 8.10 -22.34
C PRO A 105 -0.57 7.45 -21.65
N TYR A 106 -1.24 8.12 -20.72
CA TYR A 106 -2.37 7.57 -19.96
C TYR A 106 -3.73 8.07 -20.47
N ASP A 107 -4.69 7.16 -20.61
CA ASP A 107 -6.08 7.49 -20.93
C ASP A 107 -6.87 7.84 -19.65
N ILE A 108 -6.94 9.14 -19.35
CA ILE A 108 -7.59 9.72 -18.17
C ILE A 108 -8.96 10.31 -18.50
N SER A 109 -9.48 10.05 -19.70
CA SER A 109 -10.80 10.54 -20.16
C SER A 109 -11.96 10.22 -19.21
N HIS A 110 -11.77 9.23 -18.33
CA HIS A 110 -12.73 8.76 -17.33
C HIS A 110 -12.77 9.59 -16.03
N LYS A 111 -11.80 10.50 -15.80
CA LYS A 111 -11.81 11.43 -14.66
C LYS A 111 -12.06 12.85 -15.18
N ILE A 112 -13.21 13.41 -14.84
CA ILE A 112 -13.49 14.83 -15.04
C ILE A 112 -12.79 15.55 -13.87
N PRO A 113 -11.79 16.42 -14.10
CA PRO A 113 -11.16 17.15 -13.02
C PRO A 113 -12.20 18.07 -12.38
N ASN A 114 -12.45 17.90 -11.09
CA ASN A 114 -13.07 18.95 -10.28
C ASN A 114 -11.92 19.80 -9.76
N GLU A 115 -11.87 21.08 -10.14
CA GLU A 115 -10.76 22.01 -9.81
C GLU A 115 -10.52 22.19 -8.30
N GLU A 116 -11.46 21.72 -7.47
CA GLU A 116 -11.46 21.83 -6.00
C GLU A 116 -10.64 20.75 -5.28
N GLU A 117 -10.28 19.61 -5.91
CA GLU A 117 -9.45 18.56 -5.26
C GLU A 117 -7.93 18.89 -5.23
N LEU A 118 -7.53 20.03 -5.81
CA LEU A 118 -6.12 20.48 -5.86
C LEU A 118 -5.74 21.46 -4.74
N ASP A 119 -6.68 21.80 -3.84
CA ASP A 119 -6.52 22.84 -2.82
C ASP A 119 -6.80 22.36 -1.39
N GLU A 120 -6.33 21.16 -1.04
CA GLU A 120 -6.18 20.80 0.37
C GLU A 120 -4.78 21.23 0.85
N THR A 121 -4.80 22.33 1.60
CA THR A 121 -3.71 23.04 2.29
C THR A 121 -2.68 22.10 2.94
N ASP A 122 -1.44 22.11 2.43
CA ASP A 122 -0.27 21.46 3.03
C ASP A 122 0.63 22.53 3.66
N GLU A 123 0.33 22.92 4.91
CA GLU A 123 1.21 23.73 5.76
C GLU A 123 1.99 22.82 6.73
N GLU A 124 2.78 21.88 6.22
CA GLU A 124 3.70 21.11 7.06
C GLU A 124 5.01 21.91 7.21
N THR A 125 5.05 22.75 8.24
CA THR A 125 6.27 23.40 8.72
C THR A 125 7.18 22.31 9.30
N TYR A 126 8.12 21.81 8.50
CA TYR A 126 9.24 21.02 8.99
C TYR A 126 10.12 21.90 9.87
N ASP A 127 9.85 21.89 11.18
CA ASP A 127 10.76 22.38 12.21
C ASP A 127 11.91 21.37 12.36
N ASP A 128 13.03 21.70 11.72
CA ASP A 128 14.35 21.06 11.88
C ASP A 128 14.92 21.42 13.26
N SER A 129 14.24 21.00 14.32
CA SER A 129 14.75 21.11 15.68
C SER A 129 15.71 19.95 15.96
N GLU A 130 16.99 20.27 15.83
CA GLU A 130 18.16 19.51 16.25
C GLU A 130 17.94 18.85 17.62
N VAL A 131 17.80 17.51 17.63
CA VAL A 131 17.66 16.72 18.85
C VAL A 131 18.99 16.72 19.63
N GLY A 132 19.13 17.68 20.55
CA GLY A 132 20.23 17.72 21.50
C GLY A 132 20.18 16.50 22.42
N LEU A 133 21.13 15.58 22.23
CA LEU A 133 21.38 14.46 23.15
C LEU A 133 21.99 15.01 24.44
N SER A 134 21.16 15.27 25.45
CA SER A 134 21.64 15.47 26.82
C SER A 134 21.87 14.12 27.50
N GLU A 135 23.11 13.85 27.86
CA GLU A 135 23.55 12.72 28.68
C GLU A 135 22.99 12.82 30.12
N ASP A 136 22.42 11.68 30.53
CA ASP A 136 22.42 11.01 31.86
C ASP A 136 22.39 11.86 33.14
N GLU A 137 21.39 11.59 34.00
CA GLU A 137 21.64 11.24 35.40
C GLU A 137 20.42 10.55 36.04
N SER A 138 20.70 9.41 36.68
CA SER A 138 19.90 8.54 37.55
C SER A 138 18.84 9.21 38.45
N ASN A 139 17.67 8.56 38.67
CA ASN A 139 17.40 7.76 39.88
C ASN A 139 15.97 7.15 39.96
N GLU A 140 15.91 5.92 40.51
CA GLU A 140 14.86 5.29 41.34
C GLU A 140 13.38 5.09 40.87
N GLU A 141 13.09 3.82 40.57
CA GLU A 141 11.93 2.95 40.91
C GLU A 141 10.51 3.52 41.02
N GLU A 142 9.58 2.98 40.21
CA GLU A 142 8.19 2.71 40.64
C GLU A 142 7.47 1.68 39.74
N ASP A 143 6.46 1.05 40.35
CA ASP A 143 5.91 -0.30 40.18
C ASP A 143 5.22 -0.63 38.84
N VAL A 144 5.37 -1.86 38.35
CA VAL A 144 4.81 -2.35 37.07
C VAL A 144 3.46 -3.04 37.32
N GLN A 145 2.34 -2.38 37.00
CA GLN A 145 1.02 -3.03 37.01
C GLN A 145 0.74 -3.73 35.66
N GLU A 146 0.81 -5.05 35.74
CA GLU A 146 0.49 -6.03 34.69
C GLU A 146 -1.01 -6.01 34.33
N LEU A 147 -1.36 -5.46 33.17
CA LEU A 147 -2.69 -5.63 32.57
C LEU A 147 -2.66 -6.77 31.55
N ALA A 148 -2.85 -7.99 32.06
CA ALA A 148 -3.17 -9.17 31.26
C ALA A 148 -4.54 -8.98 30.59
N GLN A 149 -4.55 -8.59 29.31
CA GLN A 149 -5.75 -8.66 28.49
C GLN A 149 -5.92 -10.10 27.98
N SER A 150 -6.89 -10.78 28.57
CA SER A 150 -7.33 -12.13 28.24
C SER A 150 -7.79 -12.23 26.79
N ASN A 151 -7.07 -13.02 25.99
CA ASN A 151 -7.54 -13.53 24.70
C ASN A 151 -8.65 -14.56 24.96
N GLN A 152 -9.90 -14.18 24.70
CA GLN A 152 -11.01 -15.11 24.74
C GLN A 152 -11.07 -15.89 23.42
N ILE A 153 -10.53 -17.11 23.49
CA ILE A 153 -10.64 -18.17 22.49
C ILE A 153 -12.05 -18.76 22.66
N CYS A 154 -12.88 -18.71 21.61
CA CYS A 154 -14.13 -19.46 21.56
C CYS A 154 -13.85 -20.79 20.87
N ASP A 155 -13.67 -21.84 21.68
CA ASP A 155 -13.53 -23.20 21.19
C ASP A 155 -14.88 -23.75 20.70
N GLU A 156 -14.83 -24.27 19.48
CA GLU A 156 -15.72 -25.24 18.89
C GLU A 156 -15.60 -26.61 19.60
N ASP A 157 -16.71 -27.18 20.10
CA ASP A 157 -17.09 -28.60 19.86
C ASP A 157 -18.27 -29.12 20.71
N ALA A 158 -19.32 -29.51 19.97
CA ALA A 158 -20.21 -30.69 20.06
C ALA A 158 -20.57 -31.41 21.39
N LEU A 159 -21.87 -31.71 21.60
CA LEU A 159 -22.49 -33.07 21.46
C LEU A 159 -23.95 -33.20 22.02
N MET A 160 -24.86 -33.59 21.12
CA MET A 160 -25.93 -34.64 21.18
C MET A 160 -27.28 -34.52 21.94
N ALA A 161 -28.30 -34.96 21.18
CA ALA A 161 -29.62 -35.56 21.50
C ALA A 161 -30.71 -34.61 22.04
N GLU A 162 -31.97 -34.65 21.59
CA GLU A 162 -32.87 -35.81 21.45
C GLU A 162 -34.11 -35.42 20.60
N ALA A 163 -34.63 -36.35 19.78
CA ALA A 163 -35.91 -36.22 19.06
C ALA A 163 -37.08 -36.70 19.96
N PRO A 164 -38.34 -36.27 19.72
CA PRO A 164 -39.22 -37.15 18.92
C PRO A 164 -40.32 -36.46 18.07
N GLU A 165 -40.61 -37.15 16.96
CA GLU A 165 -41.87 -37.49 16.25
C GLU A 165 -43.12 -36.57 16.21
N ALA A 166 -43.72 -36.55 15.00
CA ALA A 166 -45.15 -36.56 14.60
C ALA A 166 -45.42 -35.46 13.53
N ASP A 167 -45.55 -35.76 12.25
CA ASP A 167 -46.60 -36.50 11.51
C ASP A 167 -47.51 -35.55 10.71
N HIS A 168 -47.65 -35.88 9.41
CA HIS A 168 -48.77 -35.60 8.50
C HIS A 168 -49.22 -34.14 8.21
N PHE A 169 -49.12 -33.68 6.96
CA PHE A 169 -50.18 -33.84 5.94
C PHE A 169 -49.74 -33.32 4.55
N ASN A 170 -50.52 -33.75 3.57
CA ASN A 170 -50.29 -33.84 2.14
C ASN A 170 -50.77 -32.61 1.32
N THR A 171 -50.43 -32.63 0.03
CA THR A 171 -51.07 -32.04 -1.16
C THR A 171 -51.00 -30.52 -1.44
N GLY A 172 -50.20 -30.18 -2.46
CA GLY A 172 -50.71 -29.76 -3.78
C GLY A 172 -51.07 -28.29 -4.00
N SER A 173 -50.45 -27.64 -4.99
CA SER A 173 -51.08 -26.72 -5.98
C SER A 173 -50.00 -26.18 -6.91
N SER A 174 -49.88 -26.70 -8.14
CA SER A 174 -50.29 -26.05 -9.42
C SER A 174 -49.49 -24.78 -9.76
N HIS A 175 -48.62 -24.86 -10.77
CA HIS A 175 -48.90 -24.50 -12.17
C HIS A 175 -48.80 -22.99 -12.42
N LEU A 176 -47.74 -22.56 -13.11
CA LEU A 176 -47.83 -21.81 -14.37
C LEU A 176 -46.42 -21.53 -14.92
N ALA A 177 -46.13 -22.15 -16.06
CA ALA A 177 -45.00 -21.82 -16.91
C ALA A 177 -45.26 -20.48 -17.61
N PHE A 178 -44.28 -19.60 -17.63
CA PHE A 178 -44.33 -18.38 -18.44
C PHE A 178 -43.57 -18.63 -19.75
N GLU A 179 -44.30 -18.99 -20.80
CA GLU A 179 -43.80 -18.98 -22.17
C GLU A 179 -43.74 -17.54 -22.69
N ASN A 180 -42.56 -17.07 -23.06
CA ASN A 180 -42.41 -15.85 -23.87
C ASN A 180 -42.28 -16.24 -25.35
N LYS A 181 -43.35 -16.02 -26.12
CA LYS A 181 -43.36 -15.99 -27.59
C LYS A 181 -44.19 -14.80 -28.05
N CYS A 182 -43.59 -14.00 -28.94
CA CYS A 182 -44.14 -13.05 -29.95
C CYS A 182 -42.98 -12.07 -30.24
N SER A 183 -42.24 -12.04 -31.35
CA SER A 183 -42.52 -12.12 -32.80
C SER A 183 -43.32 -10.94 -33.37
N GLY A 184 -42.61 -10.06 -34.11
CA GLY A 184 -43.10 -9.10 -35.12
C GLY A 184 -43.67 -7.80 -34.54
N TRP A 185 -43.39 -6.60 -35.06
CA TRP A 185 -43.03 -6.17 -36.43
C TRP A 185 -41.84 -5.21 -36.43
#